data_AF-A0A2T7N2V1-F1
#
_entry.id   AF-A0A2T7N2V1-F1
#
_cell.length_a   1.000
_cell.length_b   1.000
_cell.length_c   1.000
_cell.angle_alpha   90.00
_cell.angle_beta   90.00
_cell.angle_gamma   90.00
#
_symmetry.space_group_name_H-M   'P 1'
#
loop_
_entity.id
_entity.type
_entity.pdbx_description
1 polymer ?
#
loop_
_entity_poly.entity_id
_entity_poly.type
_entity_poly.pdbx_seq_one_letter_code
_entity_poly.pdbx_strand_id
1 'polypeptide(L)'
;MKRLLSVTAVLLFVGVLFSATLLFPLKRAPEVTGYFGEYRGNSRNINYPEHFHMGMDYSTGSIVGLDLLSPDNSYVHQIYLNHPIYGIGIALMLPEVTNILTNEKGINVIFAHVNEIGDTSSLTGRKLNDLYHQLISEFGDQYIEVTFDPRELPFRKSDVVAKSGNSGNVAPHLHLEVRDSTMKTIINPGFYFDTGNPTSAVEILDIRAGGKTYSFAQGKPTIEMTSSTPLDLHAKVQLRHPVSPKTIELYVENNLVYQIDFVSFDLDEADRVHEIYSSPSTESDYWFNLNSRISLSLLPINIWDDIDWTNPRDARVVVRDHWGNEASKDFRIVMRR
;
A
#
# COMPACT_ATOMS: atom_id res chain seq x y z
N MET A 1 16.46 -53.88 18.72
CA MET A 1 15.72 -53.09 17.72
C MET A 1 15.69 -51.63 18.18
N LYS A 2 16.66 -50.81 17.75
CA LYS A 2 16.66 -49.36 18.02
C LYS A 2 16.22 -48.67 16.73
N ARG A 3 15.04 -48.05 16.73
CA ARG A 3 14.53 -47.30 15.58
C ARG A 3 15.25 -45.94 15.56
N LEU A 4 16.01 -45.72 14.49
CA LEU A 4 16.65 -44.45 14.17
C LEU A 4 15.55 -43.49 13.73
N LEU A 5 15.31 -42.43 14.49
CA LEU A 5 14.47 -41.31 14.06
C LEU A 5 15.29 -40.46 13.10
N SER A 6 15.03 -40.61 11.81
CA SER A 6 15.54 -39.71 10.77
C SER A 6 14.85 -38.35 10.93
N VAL A 7 15.59 -37.35 11.39
CA VAL A 7 15.17 -35.95 11.34
C VAL A 7 15.42 -35.48 9.91
N THR A 8 14.36 -35.38 9.12
CA THR A 8 14.42 -34.75 7.79
C THR A 8 14.50 -33.24 8.00
N ALA A 9 15.68 -32.68 7.79
CA ALA A 9 15.86 -31.23 7.71
C ALA A 9 15.16 -30.72 6.44
N VAL A 10 14.07 -29.97 6.62
CA VAL A 10 13.43 -29.22 5.53
C VAL A 10 14.30 -27.98 5.28
N LEU A 11 15.11 -28.04 4.23
CA LEU A 11 15.80 -26.86 3.69
C LEU A 11 14.76 -25.97 3.00
N LEU A 12 14.38 -24.88 3.67
CA LEU A 12 13.64 -23.77 3.07
C LEU A 12 14.54 -23.08 2.05
N PHE A 13 14.34 -23.40 0.78
CA PHE A 13 14.93 -22.67 -0.34
C PHE A 13 14.19 -21.34 -0.44
N VAL A 14 14.74 -20.28 0.16
CA VAL A 14 14.31 -18.91 -0.12
C VAL A 14 14.83 -18.58 -1.51
N GLY A 15 14.03 -18.87 -2.53
CA GLY A 15 14.27 -18.36 -3.88
C GLY A 15 14.13 -16.85 -3.81
N VAL A 16 15.24 -16.13 -3.91
CA VAL A 16 15.21 -14.69 -4.19
C VAL A 16 14.70 -14.55 -5.61
N LEU A 17 13.38 -14.38 -5.76
CA LEU A 17 12.78 -13.94 -7.01
C LEU A 17 13.30 -12.53 -7.26
N PHE A 18 14.32 -12.43 -8.10
CA PHE A 18 14.74 -11.15 -8.68
C PHE A 18 13.61 -10.71 -9.62
N SER A 19 12.59 -10.04 -9.09
CA SER A 19 11.67 -9.27 -9.92
C SER A 19 12.49 -8.14 -10.53
N ALA A 20 12.62 -8.12 -11.85
CA ALA A 20 13.29 -7.02 -12.53
C ALA A 20 12.50 -5.74 -12.24
N THR A 21 13.13 -4.78 -11.56
CA THR A 21 12.51 -3.48 -11.26
C THR A 21 12.10 -2.79 -12.56
N LEU A 22 10.85 -2.36 -12.65
CA LEU A 22 10.33 -1.60 -13.78
C LEU A 22 11.03 -0.23 -13.87
N LEU A 23 10.97 0.39 -15.05
CA LEU A 23 11.45 1.76 -15.18
C LEU A 23 10.61 2.67 -14.28
N PHE A 24 11.26 3.41 -13.40
CA PHE A 24 10.57 4.39 -12.58
C PHE A 24 9.95 5.49 -13.47
N PRO A 25 8.65 5.83 -13.31
CA PRO A 25 7.95 6.70 -14.27
C PRO A 25 8.49 8.13 -14.34
N LEU A 26 9.15 8.61 -13.28
CA LEU A 26 9.72 9.96 -13.25
C LEU A 26 11.22 9.92 -13.52
N LYS A 27 11.73 10.89 -14.30
CA LYS A 27 13.18 11.08 -14.51
C LYS A 27 13.86 11.79 -13.34
N ARG A 28 13.65 11.30 -12.12
CA ARG A 28 14.25 11.80 -10.88
C ARG A 28 14.37 10.67 -9.85
N ALA A 29 15.17 10.91 -8.81
CA ALA A 29 15.24 9.98 -7.69
C ALA A 29 13.85 9.82 -7.03
N PRO A 30 13.39 8.58 -6.75
CA PRO A 30 12.18 8.34 -6.00
C PRO A 30 12.27 8.92 -4.58
N GLU A 31 11.21 9.59 -4.14
CA GLU A 31 11.03 10.06 -2.76
C GLU A 31 9.60 9.72 -2.37
N VAL A 32 9.42 8.68 -1.55
CA VAL A 32 8.10 8.24 -1.07
C VAL A 32 7.55 9.24 -0.07
N THR A 33 6.31 9.68 -0.30
CA THR A 33 5.56 10.60 0.57
C THR A 33 4.28 10.00 1.13
N GLY A 34 3.87 8.83 0.65
CA GLY A 34 2.73 8.06 1.16
C GLY A 34 2.90 6.60 0.80
N TYR A 35 2.66 5.71 1.76
CA TYR A 35 2.89 4.27 1.62
C TYR A 35 1.60 3.50 1.31
N PHE A 36 1.76 2.34 0.69
CA PHE A 36 0.65 1.46 0.33
C PHE A 36 -0.11 0.95 1.54
N GLY A 37 -1.44 1.00 1.47
CA GLY A 37 -2.35 0.56 2.52
C GLY A 37 -2.40 1.47 3.75
N GLU A 38 -1.77 2.64 3.73
CA GLU A 38 -1.90 3.62 4.82
C GLU A 38 -3.31 4.19 4.92
N TYR A 39 -3.69 4.64 6.11
CA TYR A 39 -4.98 5.27 6.35
C TYR A 39 -5.14 6.55 5.52
N ARG A 40 -6.19 6.64 4.71
CA ARG A 40 -6.62 7.87 4.03
C ARG A 40 -8.00 8.26 4.52
N GLY A 41 -8.20 9.53 4.86
CA GLY A 41 -9.46 10.02 5.41
C GLY A 41 -9.67 11.52 5.20
N ASN A 42 -10.67 12.09 5.87
CA ASN A 42 -11.15 13.46 5.61
C ASN A 42 -10.20 14.61 6.07
N SER A 43 -8.88 14.42 6.05
CA SER A 43 -7.92 15.36 6.67
C SER A 43 -7.84 16.74 5.99
N ARG A 44 -8.56 17.02 4.89
CA ARG A 44 -8.37 18.25 4.10
C ARG A 44 -9.63 18.95 3.55
N ASN A 45 -10.78 18.89 4.24
CA ASN A 45 -12.07 19.42 3.72
C ASN A 45 -12.50 18.76 2.39
N ILE A 46 -12.00 17.56 2.11
CA ILE A 46 -12.43 16.77 0.99
C ILE A 46 -13.24 15.61 1.56
N ASN A 47 -14.53 15.58 1.27
CA ASN A 47 -15.46 14.55 1.73
C ASN A 47 -15.22 13.26 0.93
N TYR A 48 -14.10 12.59 1.16
CA TYR A 48 -13.86 11.24 0.65
C TYR A 48 -14.03 10.22 1.78
N PRO A 49 -14.68 9.07 1.51
CA PRO A 49 -14.77 8.01 2.50
C PRO A 49 -13.37 7.58 2.92
N GLU A 50 -13.25 7.16 4.17
CA GLU A 50 -12.00 6.67 4.74
C GLU A 50 -11.68 5.32 4.08
N HIS A 51 -10.46 5.16 3.57
CA HIS A 51 -10.05 4.02 2.76
C HIS A 51 -8.57 3.71 2.95
N PHE A 52 -8.15 2.53 2.49
CA PHE A 52 -6.75 2.19 2.32
C PHE A 52 -6.15 2.91 1.13
N HIS A 53 -4.96 3.49 1.29
CA HIS A 53 -4.21 4.03 0.18
C HIS A 53 -3.87 2.93 -0.85
N MET A 54 -4.49 2.98 -2.03
CA MET A 54 -4.41 1.95 -3.08
C MET A 54 -3.09 1.97 -3.87
N GLY A 55 -2.17 2.87 -3.54
CA GLY A 55 -0.92 3.05 -4.26
C GLY A 55 0.21 3.51 -3.36
N MET A 56 1.25 4.05 -3.99
CA MET A 56 2.33 4.78 -3.32
C MET A 56 2.41 6.17 -3.92
N ASP A 57 2.63 7.16 -3.06
CA ASP A 57 2.80 8.55 -3.48
C ASP A 57 4.29 8.87 -3.56
N TYR A 58 4.70 9.44 -4.68
CA TYR A 58 6.06 9.91 -4.93
C TYR A 58 6.10 11.41 -5.13
N SER A 59 7.02 12.08 -4.43
CA SER A 59 7.24 13.52 -4.52
C SER A 59 7.65 13.95 -5.93
N THR A 60 6.91 14.91 -6.49
CA THR A 60 7.33 15.66 -7.68
C THR A 60 8.11 16.92 -7.29
N GLY A 61 8.49 17.09 -6.02
CA GLY A 61 9.08 18.33 -5.51
C GLY A 61 8.12 19.52 -5.65
N SER A 62 6.82 19.27 -5.54
CA SER A 62 5.74 20.25 -5.77
C SER A 62 5.68 20.80 -7.21
N ILE A 63 6.20 20.06 -8.19
CA ILE A 63 6.16 20.44 -9.60
C ILE A 63 5.00 19.74 -10.30
N VAL A 64 4.20 20.52 -11.02
CA VAL A 64 3.20 20.05 -11.98
C VAL A 64 3.83 20.01 -13.36
N GLY A 65 3.46 19.02 -14.18
CA GLY A 65 3.85 18.92 -15.58
C GLY A 65 5.12 18.13 -15.84
N LEU A 66 5.63 17.33 -14.88
CA LEU A 66 6.76 16.44 -15.15
C LEU A 66 6.31 15.25 -16.00
N ASP A 67 7.09 14.90 -17.02
CA ASP A 67 6.81 13.72 -17.85
C ASP A 67 6.72 12.45 -16.99
N LEU A 68 5.65 11.69 -17.22
CA LEU A 68 5.44 10.35 -16.69
C LEU A 68 5.65 9.34 -17.82
N LEU A 69 6.61 8.45 -17.63
CA LEU A 69 7.02 7.49 -18.64
C LEU A 69 6.30 6.15 -18.48
N SER A 70 6.07 5.47 -19.61
CA SER A 70 5.64 4.07 -19.60
C SER A 70 6.75 3.19 -18.97
N PRO A 71 6.46 2.43 -17.90
CA PRO A 71 7.48 1.64 -17.20
C PRO A 71 8.04 0.45 -18.00
N ASP A 72 7.22 -0.08 -18.89
CA ASP A 72 7.54 -1.10 -19.88
C ASP A 72 6.75 -0.84 -21.17
N ASN A 73 6.85 -1.72 -22.16
CA ASN A 73 5.90 -1.76 -23.26
C ASN A 73 4.48 -1.96 -22.70
N SER A 74 3.57 -1.11 -23.11
CA SER A 74 2.23 -1.04 -22.55
C SER A 74 1.21 -0.63 -23.60
N TYR A 75 -0.06 -0.61 -23.21
CA TYR A 75 -1.10 0.10 -23.90
C TYR A 75 -2.00 0.79 -22.88
N VAL A 76 -2.68 1.87 -23.29
CA VAL A 76 -3.68 2.52 -22.44
C VAL A 76 -4.85 1.57 -22.27
N HIS A 77 -5.12 1.14 -21.05
CA HIS A 77 -6.29 0.32 -20.73
C HIS A 77 -7.51 1.20 -20.46
N GLN A 78 -7.31 2.24 -19.64
CA GLN A 78 -8.38 3.10 -19.17
C GLN A 78 -7.88 4.51 -18.85
N ILE A 79 -8.74 5.50 -19.06
CA ILE A 79 -8.56 6.88 -18.59
C ILE A 79 -9.69 7.23 -17.63
N TYR A 80 -9.35 7.97 -16.58
CA TYR A 80 -10.27 8.54 -15.61
C TYR A 80 -10.22 10.05 -15.73
N LEU A 81 -11.35 10.72 -15.97
CA LEU A 81 -11.45 12.18 -15.87
C LEU A 81 -12.39 12.54 -14.74
N ASN A 82 -12.01 13.54 -13.93
CA ASN A 82 -12.77 14.03 -12.77
C ASN A 82 -13.23 12.92 -11.81
N HIS A 83 -12.48 11.83 -11.71
CA HIS A 83 -12.74 10.76 -10.75
C HIS A 83 -12.64 11.34 -9.34
N PRO A 84 -13.54 10.98 -8.41
CA PRO A 84 -13.53 11.52 -7.06
C PRO A 84 -12.17 11.34 -6.39
N ILE A 85 -11.63 10.11 -6.33
CA ILE A 85 -10.33 9.86 -5.69
C ILE A 85 -9.15 10.36 -6.56
N TYR A 86 -9.06 9.97 -7.83
CA TYR A 86 -7.87 10.24 -8.65
C TYR A 86 -7.79 11.63 -9.28
N GLY A 87 -8.89 12.38 -9.37
CA GLY A 87 -8.99 13.49 -10.30
C GLY A 87 -8.86 12.98 -11.73
N ILE A 88 -7.71 13.24 -12.36
CA ILE A 88 -7.37 12.70 -13.67
C ILE A 88 -6.39 11.55 -13.48
N GLY A 89 -6.65 10.41 -14.14
CA GLY A 89 -5.78 9.24 -14.09
C GLY A 89 -5.71 8.49 -15.40
N ILE A 90 -4.65 7.70 -15.55
CA ILE A 90 -4.41 6.81 -16.70
C ILE A 90 -3.95 5.45 -16.19
N ALA A 91 -4.61 4.40 -16.64
CA ALA A 91 -4.22 3.01 -16.43
C ALA A 91 -3.54 2.46 -17.68
N LEU A 92 -2.33 1.92 -17.49
CA LEU A 92 -1.55 1.25 -18.51
C LEU A 92 -1.53 -0.25 -18.23
N MET A 93 -1.90 -1.08 -19.20
CA MET A 93 -1.67 -2.52 -19.11
C MET A 93 -0.27 -2.84 -19.63
N LEU A 94 0.52 -3.55 -18.82
CA LEU A 94 1.87 -4.01 -19.14
C LEU A 94 1.81 -5.54 -19.36
N PRO A 95 1.53 -6.02 -20.57
CA PRO A 95 1.14 -7.41 -20.83
C PRO A 95 2.27 -8.42 -20.59
N GLU A 96 3.53 -8.00 -20.65
CA GLU A 96 4.69 -8.91 -20.52
C GLU A 96 5.27 -8.96 -19.11
N VAL A 97 4.80 -8.10 -18.18
CA VAL A 97 5.29 -8.05 -16.81
C VAL A 97 4.60 -9.14 -15.99
N THR A 98 5.39 -9.90 -15.22
CA THR A 98 4.87 -10.97 -14.37
C THR A 98 4.27 -10.42 -13.09
N ASN A 99 3.03 -10.82 -12.79
CA ASN A 99 2.37 -10.58 -11.52
C ASN A 99 3.05 -11.39 -10.41
N ILE A 100 3.53 -10.74 -9.36
CA ILE A 100 4.26 -11.38 -8.25
C ILE A 100 3.40 -12.33 -7.39
N LEU A 101 2.07 -12.17 -7.39
CA LEU A 101 1.16 -12.97 -6.58
C LEU A 101 0.73 -14.24 -7.31
N THR A 102 0.37 -14.10 -8.58
CA THR A 102 -0.19 -15.20 -9.39
C THR A 102 0.85 -15.87 -10.29
N ASN A 103 2.01 -15.25 -10.49
CA ASN A 103 3.03 -15.64 -11.47
C ASN A 103 2.52 -15.67 -12.93
N GLU A 104 1.39 -15.02 -13.20
CA GLU A 104 0.84 -14.83 -14.54
C GLU A 104 1.40 -13.57 -15.20
N LYS A 105 1.28 -13.47 -16.53
CA LYS A 105 1.68 -12.27 -17.27
C LYS A 105 0.55 -11.24 -17.29
N GLY A 106 0.90 -9.97 -17.15
CA GLY A 106 0.00 -8.84 -17.21
C GLY A 106 -0.27 -8.22 -15.84
N ILE A 107 0.02 -6.93 -15.75
CA ILE A 107 -0.39 -6.06 -14.64
C ILE A 107 -0.89 -4.74 -15.20
N ASN A 108 -1.74 -4.05 -14.45
CA ASN A 108 -2.08 -2.66 -14.73
C ASN A 108 -1.27 -1.74 -13.81
N VAL A 109 -0.80 -0.62 -14.36
CA VAL A 109 -0.14 0.46 -13.63
C VAL A 109 -0.98 1.70 -13.79
N ILE A 110 -1.39 2.33 -12.69
CA ILE A 110 -2.21 3.56 -12.71
C ILE A 110 -1.36 4.73 -12.27
N PHE A 111 -1.38 5.81 -13.05
CA PHE A 111 -0.92 7.12 -12.64
C PHE A 111 -2.13 8.00 -12.37
N ALA A 112 -2.26 8.53 -11.16
CA ALA A 112 -3.35 9.43 -10.76
C ALA A 112 -2.85 10.83 -10.41
N HIS A 113 -3.79 11.74 -10.22
CA HIS A 113 -3.56 13.17 -10.00
C HIS A 113 -2.79 13.83 -11.13
N VAL A 114 -2.81 13.26 -12.34
CA VAL A 114 -2.05 13.80 -13.48
C VAL A 114 -2.65 15.13 -13.94
N ASN A 115 -1.83 15.99 -14.54
CA ASN A 115 -2.30 17.27 -15.08
C ASN A 115 -2.72 17.14 -16.55
N GLU A 116 -2.05 16.26 -17.29
CA GLU A 116 -2.25 16.06 -18.72
C GLU A 116 -2.02 14.60 -19.06
N ILE A 117 -2.76 14.10 -20.05
CA ILE A 117 -2.62 12.76 -20.61
C ILE A 117 -2.11 12.87 -22.04
N GLY A 118 -1.19 11.99 -22.42
CA GLY A 118 -0.45 12.06 -23.68
C GLY A 118 0.58 13.19 -23.72
N ASP A 119 1.26 13.29 -24.84
CA ASP A 119 2.28 14.30 -25.10
C ASP A 119 2.47 14.51 -26.61
N THR A 120 3.47 15.31 -27.02
CA THR A 120 3.76 15.53 -28.44
C THR A 120 4.98 14.77 -28.98
N SER A 121 5.71 14.02 -28.15
CA SER A 121 6.97 13.35 -28.54
C SER A 121 6.75 12.10 -29.39
N SER A 122 5.64 11.38 -29.23
CA SER A 122 5.34 10.16 -29.98
C SER A 122 4.04 10.27 -30.78
N LEU A 123 3.84 9.39 -31.77
CA LEU A 123 2.59 9.34 -32.53
C LEU A 123 1.41 8.95 -31.64
N THR A 124 1.58 7.93 -30.79
CA THR A 124 0.54 7.50 -29.85
C THR A 124 0.28 8.57 -28.79
N GLY A 125 1.33 9.19 -28.25
CA GLY A 125 1.23 10.32 -27.33
C GLY A 125 0.37 11.46 -27.88
N ARG A 126 0.59 11.85 -29.14
CA ARG A 126 -0.21 12.90 -29.80
C ARG A 126 -1.67 12.50 -29.95
N LYS A 127 -1.93 11.27 -30.42
CA LYS A 127 -3.30 10.74 -30.55
C LYS A 127 -4.03 10.73 -29.20
N LEU A 128 -3.33 10.29 -28.15
CA LEU A 128 -3.85 10.23 -26.79
C LEU A 128 -4.14 11.64 -26.25
N ASN A 129 -3.26 12.61 -26.51
CA ASN A 129 -3.44 14.01 -26.10
C ASN A 129 -4.62 14.67 -26.82
N ASP A 130 -4.75 14.48 -28.14
CA ASP A 130 -5.89 14.97 -28.93
C ASP A 130 -7.22 14.40 -28.39
N LEU A 131 -7.25 13.09 -28.12
CA LEU A 131 -8.41 12.42 -27.54
C LEU A 131 -8.75 12.97 -26.15
N TYR A 132 -7.76 13.13 -25.27
CA TYR A 132 -7.93 13.70 -23.94
C TYR A 132 -8.59 15.09 -23.99
N HIS A 133 -8.12 15.97 -24.88
CA HIS A 133 -8.70 17.30 -25.04
C HIS A 133 -10.12 17.28 -25.64
N GLN A 134 -10.42 16.34 -26.54
CA GLN A 134 -11.79 16.12 -27.02
C GLN A 134 -12.72 15.70 -25.89
N LEU A 135 -12.32 14.73 -25.06
CA LEU A 135 -13.10 14.25 -23.93
C LEU A 135 -13.36 15.37 -22.90
N ILE A 136 -12.35 16.17 -22.55
CA ILE A 136 -12.54 17.32 -21.65
C ILE A 136 -13.51 18.34 -22.26
N SER A 137 -13.37 18.63 -23.55
CA SER A 137 -14.25 19.60 -24.22
C SER A 137 -15.70 19.12 -24.29
N GLU A 138 -15.94 17.81 -24.41
CA GLU A 138 -17.27 17.22 -24.53
C GLU A 138 -17.95 17.04 -23.16
N PHE A 139 -17.23 16.55 -22.16
CA PHE A 139 -17.78 16.14 -20.87
C PHE A 139 -17.54 17.15 -19.73
N GLY A 140 -16.65 18.12 -19.91
CA GLY A 140 -16.36 19.16 -18.91
C GLY A 140 -15.94 18.58 -17.55
N ASP A 141 -16.69 18.93 -16.50
CA ASP A 141 -16.42 18.49 -15.11
C ASP A 141 -17.10 17.16 -14.74
N GLN A 142 -17.69 16.45 -15.71
CA GLN A 142 -18.30 15.15 -15.45
C GLN A 142 -17.22 14.10 -15.15
N TYR A 143 -17.51 13.23 -14.19
CA TYR A 143 -16.75 12.01 -13.99
C TYR A 143 -17.01 11.05 -15.15
N ILE A 144 -15.94 10.71 -15.88
CA ILE A 144 -16.01 9.74 -16.98
C ILE A 144 -14.86 8.73 -16.89
N GLU A 145 -15.16 7.53 -17.36
CA GLU A 145 -14.20 6.46 -17.55
C GLU A 145 -14.26 5.99 -19.01
N VAL A 146 -13.10 5.91 -19.65
CA VAL A 146 -12.99 5.48 -21.04
C VAL A 146 -12.01 4.33 -21.12
N THR A 147 -12.45 3.20 -21.69
CA THR A 147 -11.64 2.00 -21.86
C THR A 147 -11.26 1.81 -23.33
N PHE A 148 -10.12 1.17 -23.56
CA PHE A 148 -9.53 1.03 -24.90
C PHE A 148 -9.15 -0.42 -25.21
N ASP A 149 -9.22 -0.78 -26.50
CA ASP A 149 -8.67 -2.04 -27.02
C ASP A 149 -7.13 -1.98 -27.03
N PRO A 150 -6.43 -3.10 -26.75
CA PRO A 150 -4.97 -3.16 -26.69
C PRO A 150 -4.22 -2.59 -27.90
N ARG A 151 -4.87 -2.51 -29.07
CA ARG A 151 -4.25 -2.06 -30.33
C ARG A 151 -4.42 -0.57 -30.60
N GLU A 152 -5.27 0.13 -29.86
CA GLU A 152 -5.61 1.52 -30.15
C GLU A 152 -4.49 2.48 -29.74
N LEU A 153 -3.96 2.29 -28.53
CA LEU A 153 -3.01 3.22 -27.92
C LEU A 153 -1.79 2.50 -27.31
N PRO A 154 -0.93 1.86 -28.14
CA PRO A 154 0.27 1.20 -27.67
C PRO A 154 1.42 2.18 -27.41
N PHE A 155 2.13 1.99 -26.31
CA PHE A 155 3.30 2.74 -25.88
C PHE A 155 4.50 1.82 -25.69
N ARG A 156 5.69 2.34 -25.98
CA ARG A 156 6.95 1.65 -25.69
C ARG A 156 7.46 2.10 -24.33
N LYS A 157 8.27 1.25 -23.71
CA LYS A 157 9.04 1.61 -22.51
C LYS A 157 9.74 2.96 -22.72
N SER A 158 9.63 3.85 -21.75
CA SER A 158 10.18 5.23 -21.76
C SER A 158 9.44 6.26 -22.62
N ASP A 159 8.36 5.89 -23.33
CA ASP A 159 7.50 6.89 -23.97
C ASP A 159 6.75 7.69 -22.88
N VAL A 160 6.51 8.98 -23.12
CA VAL A 160 5.70 9.81 -22.22
C VAL A 160 4.22 9.48 -22.43
N VAL A 161 3.54 9.13 -21.34
CA VAL A 161 2.10 8.76 -21.36
C VAL A 161 1.21 9.81 -20.74
N ALA A 162 1.76 10.65 -19.86
CA ALA A 162 1.05 11.65 -19.09
C ALA A 162 2.06 12.63 -18.47
N LYS A 163 1.55 13.66 -17.80
CA LYS A 163 2.35 14.57 -16.98
C LYS A 163 1.83 14.66 -15.56
N SER A 164 2.73 14.64 -14.59
CA SER A 164 2.40 14.74 -13.16
C SER A 164 1.57 15.99 -12.87
N GLY A 165 0.78 15.95 -11.81
CA GLY A 165 -0.11 17.06 -11.53
C GLY A 165 -0.61 17.09 -10.11
N ASN A 166 -1.75 17.74 -9.97
CA ASN A 166 -2.48 17.96 -8.74
C ASN A 166 -4.00 17.94 -8.97
N SER A 167 -4.46 17.24 -10.02
CA SER A 167 -5.89 17.07 -10.28
C SER A 167 -6.55 16.30 -9.12
N GLY A 168 -7.83 16.58 -8.85
CA GLY A 168 -8.48 16.13 -7.62
C GLY A 168 -8.17 16.99 -6.39
N ASN A 169 -7.60 18.19 -6.58
CA ASN A 169 -7.33 19.18 -5.53
C ASN A 169 -6.36 18.70 -4.43
N VAL A 170 -5.34 17.94 -4.82
CA VAL A 170 -4.28 17.46 -3.93
C VAL A 170 -3.00 18.31 -4.07
N ALA A 171 -2.00 18.10 -3.22
CA ALA A 171 -0.67 18.70 -3.46
C ALA A 171 -0.01 17.99 -4.65
N PRO A 172 0.87 18.63 -5.46
CA PRO A 172 1.49 17.95 -6.60
C PRO A 172 2.36 16.76 -6.17
N HIS A 173 2.04 15.58 -6.71
CA HIS A 173 2.78 14.32 -6.54
C HIS A 173 2.44 13.35 -7.68
N LEU A 174 3.11 12.19 -7.71
CA LEU A 174 2.69 11.05 -8.52
C LEU A 174 2.07 10.02 -7.58
N HIS A 175 0.78 9.76 -7.73
CA HIS A 175 0.15 8.58 -7.14
C HIS A 175 0.26 7.42 -8.13
N LEU A 176 0.86 6.33 -7.66
CA LEU A 176 1.20 5.17 -8.46
C LEU A 176 0.52 3.93 -7.89
N GLU A 177 -0.34 3.27 -8.65
CA GLU A 177 -0.90 1.96 -8.28
C GLU A 177 -0.37 0.85 -9.18
N VAL A 178 -0.34 -0.36 -8.64
CA VAL A 178 -0.20 -1.59 -9.41
C VAL A 178 -1.39 -2.49 -9.11
N ARG A 179 -2.02 -3.00 -10.16
CA ARG A 179 -3.14 -3.95 -10.05
C ARG A 179 -2.89 -5.18 -10.89
N ASP A 180 -3.57 -6.25 -10.57
CA ASP A 180 -3.61 -7.43 -11.43
C ASP A 180 -4.24 -7.11 -12.80
N SER A 181 -4.20 -8.09 -13.71
CA SER A 181 -4.75 -7.94 -15.06
C SER A 181 -6.27 -7.72 -15.05
N THR A 182 -6.98 -8.13 -13.98
CA THR A 182 -8.43 -7.96 -13.84
C THR A 182 -8.84 -6.68 -13.10
N MET A 183 -7.87 -5.86 -12.65
CA MET A 183 -8.07 -4.63 -11.87
C MET A 183 -8.71 -4.82 -10.49
N LYS A 184 -8.83 -6.07 -10.02
CA LYS A 184 -9.50 -6.45 -8.76
C LYS A 184 -8.57 -6.51 -7.58
N THR A 185 -7.33 -6.96 -7.79
CA THR A 185 -6.34 -7.07 -6.71
C THR A 185 -5.33 -5.95 -6.86
N ILE A 186 -5.18 -5.16 -5.82
CA ILE A 186 -4.26 -4.04 -5.74
C ILE A 186 -3.00 -4.55 -5.04
N ILE A 187 -1.84 -4.30 -5.65
CA ILE A 187 -0.55 -4.84 -5.24
C ILE A 187 0.35 -3.68 -4.86
N ASN A 188 1.10 -3.83 -3.77
CA ASN A 188 2.05 -2.82 -3.32
C ASN A 188 3.04 -2.47 -4.46
N PRO A 189 3.04 -1.21 -4.96
CA PRO A 189 3.92 -0.78 -6.05
C PRO A 189 5.41 -0.96 -5.75
N GLY A 190 5.81 -0.97 -4.48
CA GLY A 190 7.20 -1.15 -4.08
C GLY A 190 7.81 -2.51 -4.45
N PHE A 191 7.00 -3.50 -4.86
CA PHE A 191 7.54 -4.74 -5.44
C PHE A 191 7.96 -4.62 -6.90
N TYR A 192 7.52 -3.57 -7.60
CA TYR A 192 7.78 -3.36 -9.03
C TYR A 192 8.65 -2.14 -9.30
N PHE A 193 8.59 -1.14 -8.42
CA PHE A 193 9.25 0.15 -8.63
C PHE A 193 10.28 0.44 -7.55
N ASP A 194 11.32 1.18 -7.93
CA ASP A 194 12.31 1.70 -6.99
C ASP A 194 11.64 2.64 -5.98
N THR A 195 11.77 2.33 -4.70
CA THR A 195 11.23 3.12 -3.58
C THR A 195 12.27 4.09 -3.00
N GLY A 196 13.44 4.18 -3.62
CA GLY A 196 14.58 4.92 -3.13
C GLY A 196 15.26 4.22 -1.94
N ASN A 197 16.19 4.92 -1.31
CA ASN A 197 16.87 4.47 -0.09
C ASN A 197 16.80 5.57 0.98
N PRO A 198 15.60 5.93 1.46
CA PRO A 198 15.47 6.95 2.49
C PRO A 198 16.09 6.47 3.81
N THR A 199 16.58 7.41 4.60
CA THR A 199 16.78 7.14 6.03
C THR A 199 15.41 6.99 6.66
N SER A 200 15.13 5.82 7.22
CA SER A 200 13.88 5.53 7.90
C SER A 200 14.12 5.10 9.34
N ALA A 201 13.13 5.35 10.20
CA ALA A 201 13.11 4.86 11.57
C ALA A 201 11.74 4.24 11.86
N VAL A 202 11.73 2.98 12.29
CA VAL A 202 10.50 2.32 12.75
C VAL A 202 10.26 2.70 14.21
N GLU A 203 9.12 3.33 14.48
CA GLU A 203 8.74 3.80 15.80
C GLU A 203 7.55 2.98 16.33
N ILE A 204 7.72 2.37 17.50
CA ILE A 204 6.65 1.73 18.27
C ILE A 204 6.50 2.54 19.56
N LEU A 205 5.40 3.27 19.67
CA LEU A 205 5.21 4.32 20.65
C LEU A 205 4.46 3.80 21.88
N ASP A 206 3.20 3.41 21.65
CA ASP A 206 2.26 3.03 22.69
C ASP A 206 1.42 1.83 22.25
N ILE A 207 0.74 1.22 23.21
CA ILE A 207 -0.27 0.19 22.97
C ILE A 207 -1.49 0.48 23.85
N ARG A 208 -2.69 0.29 23.32
CA ARG A 208 -3.93 0.65 23.99
C ARG A 208 -4.86 -0.56 24.07
N ALA A 209 -5.49 -0.73 25.23
CA ALA A 209 -6.59 -1.66 25.42
C ALA A 209 -7.47 -1.18 26.57
N GLY A 210 -8.78 -1.40 26.46
CA GLY A 210 -9.72 -1.22 27.56
C GLY A 210 -9.82 0.23 28.04
N GLY A 211 -9.64 1.19 27.13
CA GLY A 211 -9.61 2.62 27.42
C GLY A 211 -8.33 3.11 28.11
N LYS A 212 -7.31 2.26 28.27
CA LYS A 212 -5.99 2.63 28.82
C LYS A 212 -4.92 2.60 27.74
N THR A 213 -4.04 3.58 27.76
CA THR A 213 -2.83 3.63 26.92
C THR A 213 -1.61 3.29 27.77
N TYR A 214 -0.75 2.42 27.25
CA TYR A 214 0.46 1.92 27.89
C TYR A 214 1.66 2.32 27.03
N SER A 215 2.59 3.06 27.62
CA SER A 215 3.76 3.54 26.87
C SER A 215 4.94 2.60 26.94
N PHE A 216 5.54 2.31 25.78
CA PHE A 216 6.77 1.51 25.71
C PHE A 216 8.03 2.28 26.13
N ALA A 217 7.92 3.59 26.34
CA ALA A 217 9.00 4.39 26.93
C ALA A 217 9.24 4.03 28.41
N GLN A 218 8.26 3.44 29.09
CA GLN A 218 8.30 3.09 30.51
C GLN A 218 8.78 1.65 30.78
N GLY A 219 9.20 0.92 29.73
CA GLY A 219 9.67 -0.46 29.81
C GLY A 219 8.66 -1.45 29.22
N LYS A 220 8.56 -2.64 29.84
CA LYS A 220 7.67 -3.74 29.42
C LYS A 220 6.31 -3.64 30.14
N PRO A 221 5.25 -3.11 29.51
CA PRO A 221 3.96 -2.93 30.19
C PRO A 221 3.23 -4.26 30.38
N THR A 222 2.37 -4.31 31.40
CA THR A 222 1.33 -5.33 31.54
C THR A 222 -0.01 -4.75 31.10
N ILE A 223 -0.53 -5.24 29.99
CA ILE A 223 -1.77 -4.80 29.37
C ILE A 223 -2.91 -5.64 29.94
N GLU A 224 -3.94 -4.96 30.42
CA GLU A 224 -5.14 -5.57 30.95
C GLU A 224 -6.29 -5.35 29.98
N MET A 225 -6.95 -6.41 29.55
CA MET A 225 -8.02 -6.33 28.56
C MET A 225 -9.09 -7.40 28.79
N THR A 226 -10.25 -7.27 28.13
CA THR A 226 -11.26 -8.33 28.05
C THR A 226 -11.25 -8.94 26.65
N SER A 227 -11.93 -10.07 26.46
CA SER A 227 -12.02 -10.74 25.15
C SER A 227 -12.68 -9.90 24.04
N SER A 228 -13.48 -8.90 24.40
CA SER A 228 -14.15 -8.01 23.45
C SER A 228 -13.39 -6.69 23.20
N THR A 229 -12.26 -6.49 23.86
CA THR A 229 -11.52 -5.23 23.81
C THR A 229 -10.52 -5.24 22.64
N PRO A 230 -10.53 -4.22 21.76
CA PRO A 230 -9.48 -4.06 20.75
C PRO A 230 -8.11 -3.86 21.39
N LEU A 231 -7.09 -4.46 20.78
CA LEU A 231 -5.68 -4.25 21.11
C LEU A 231 -5.05 -3.35 20.05
N ASP A 232 -4.90 -2.06 20.34
CA ASP A 232 -4.44 -1.09 19.35
C ASP A 232 -2.96 -0.75 19.54
N LEU A 233 -2.15 -0.89 18.49
CA LEU A 233 -0.73 -0.52 18.47
C LEU A 233 -0.54 0.85 17.83
N HIS A 234 0.13 1.77 18.51
CA HIS A 234 0.56 3.03 17.94
C HIS A 234 1.97 2.89 17.37
N ALA A 235 2.07 2.88 16.04
CA ALA A 235 3.33 2.71 15.35
C ALA A 235 3.36 3.49 14.04
N LYS A 236 4.57 3.81 13.55
CA LYS A 236 4.78 4.47 12.27
C LYS A 236 6.21 4.25 11.76
N VAL A 237 6.42 4.54 10.49
CA VAL A 237 7.75 4.66 9.91
C VAL A 237 8.02 6.13 9.67
N GLN A 238 9.04 6.68 10.33
CA GLN A 238 9.46 8.06 10.15
C GLN A 238 10.45 8.14 8.98
N LEU A 239 10.02 8.76 7.88
CA LEU A 239 10.90 9.24 6.81
C LEU A 239 11.11 10.75 6.98
N ARG A 240 11.18 11.50 5.86
CA ARG A 240 10.93 12.95 5.89
C ARG A 240 9.53 13.29 6.41
N HIS A 241 8.57 12.41 6.13
CA HIS A 241 7.21 12.44 6.65
C HIS A 241 6.86 11.04 7.21
N PRO A 242 5.97 10.94 8.21
CA PRO A 242 5.47 9.65 8.66
C PRO A 242 4.74 8.92 7.53
N VAL A 243 4.97 7.61 7.44
CA VAL A 243 4.22 6.70 6.58
C VAL A 243 3.87 5.42 7.35
N SER A 244 2.89 4.65 6.85
CA SER A 244 2.54 3.37 7.46
C SER A 244 3.68 2.34 7.34
N PRO A 245 3.88 1.44 8.33
CA PRO A 245 4.77 0.30 8.20
C PRO A 245 4.37 -0.64 7.07
N LYS A 246 5.30 -1.50 6.65
CA LYS A 246 5.01 -2.58 5.70
C LYS A 246 4.36 -3.77 6.39
N THR A 247 4.90 -4.18 7.53
CA THR A 247 4.36 -5.32 8.29
C THR A 247 4.30 -5.04 9.77
N ILE A 248 3.30 -5.63 10.41
CA ILE A 248 3.15 -5.66 11.87
C ILE A 248 2.83 -7.08 12.28
N GLU A 249 3.63 -7.64 13.17
CA GLU A 249 3.51 -9.00 13.65
C GLU A 249 3.34 -9.01 15.16
N LEU A 250 2.35 -9.75 15.63
CA LEU A 250 2.15 -10.04 17.04
C LEU A 250 2.57 -11.47 17.32
N TYR A 251 3.53 -11.63 18.22
CA TYR A 251 3.94 -12.91 18.77
C TYR A 251 3.39 -13.07 20.19
N VAL A 252 2.92 -14.27 20.51
CA VAL A 252 2.53 -14.67 21.87
C VAL A 252 3.27 -15.96 22.21
N GLU A 253 4.04 -15.95 23.29
CA GLU A 253 4.90 -17.09 23.69
C GLU A 253 5.79 -17.59 22.53
N ASN A 254 6.35 -16.65 21.75
CA ASN A 254 7.17 -16.88 20.54
C ASN A 254 6.45 -17.45 19.31
N ASN A 255 5.13 -17.65 19.35
CA ASN A 255 4.36 -18.05 18.17
C ASN A 255 3.77 -16.80 17.50
N LEU A 256 3.85 -16.71 16.17
CA LEU A 256 3.19 -15.65 15.41
C LEU A 256 1.68 -15.90 15.44
N VAL A 257 0.91 -14.96 16.00
CA VAL A 257 -0.54 -15.12 16.19
C VAL A 257 -1.38 -14.16 15.35
N TYR A 258 -0.80 -13.03 14.96
CA TYR A 258 -1.47 -12.02 14.17
C TYR A 258 -0.45 -11.32 13.28
N GLN A 259 -0.80 -11.08 12.02
CA GLN A 259 0.04 -10.37 11.08
C GLN A 259 -0.82 -9.44 10.23
N ILE A 260 -0.45 -8.15 10.20
CA ILE A 260 -0.87 -7.20 9.18
C ILE A 260 0.26 -7.12 8.17
N ASP A 261 -0.02 -7.39 6.90
CA ASP A 261 0.97 -7.37 5.82
C ASP A 261 0.46 -6.60 4.60
N PHE A 262 1.07 -5.43 4.32
CA PHE A 262 0.71 -4.57 3.20
C PHE A 262 1.38 -5.03 1.89
N VAL A 263 1.08 -6.28 1.50
CA VAL A 263 1.52 -6.86 0.21
C VAL A 263 0.52 -6.54 -0.89
N SER A 264 -0.74 -6.80 -0.63
CA SER A 264 -1.85 -6.61 -1.57
C SER A 264 -3.19 -6.66 -0.85
N PHE A 265 -4.22 -6.10 -1.47
CA PHE A 265 -5.60 -6.27 -1.03
C PHE A 265 -6.58 -6.17 -2.19
N ASP A 266 -7.75 -6.76 -2.03
CA ASP A 266 -8.78 -6.72 -3.06
C ASP A 266 -9.52 -5.37 -3.03
N LEU A 267 -9.94 -4.90 -4.21
CA LEU A 267 -10.57 -3.58 -4.37
C LEU A 267 -11.85 -3.43 -3.55
N ASP A 268 -12.58 -4.51 -3.30
CA ASP A 268 -13.78 -4.51 -2.45
C ASP A 268 -13.45 -4.43 -0.95
N GLU A 269 -12.19 -4.60 -0.57
CA GLU A 269 -11.67 -4.37 0.78
C GLU A 269 -11.18 -2.93 1.00
N ALA A 270 -11.09 -2.10 -0.05
CA ALA A 270 -10.47 -0.77 0.01
C ALA A 270 -11.06 0.15 1.09
N ASP A 271 -12.36 0.07 1.34
CA ASP A 271 -13.06 0.89 2.34
C ASP A 271 -13.12 0.23 3.74
N ARG A 272 -12.51 -0.94 3.92
CA ARG A 272 -12.46 -1.68 5.21
C ARG A 272 -11.36 -1.17 6.14
N VAL A 273 -10.97 0.09 6.00
CA VAL A 273 -9.83 0.70 6.71
C VAL A 273 -9.95 0.57 8.23
N HIS A 274 -11.17 0.66 8.79
CA HIS A 274 -11.40 0.56 10.24
C HIS A 274 -11.24 -0.84 10.84
N GLU A 275 -11.11 -1.87 10.00
CA GLU A 275 -10.78 -3.21 10.48
C GLU A 275 -9.30 -3.33 10.85
N ILE A 276 -8.45 -2.49 10.25
CA ILE A 276 -7.00 -2.45 10.46
C ILE A 276 -6.61 -1.25 11.30
N TYR A 277 -7.26 -0.10 11.10
CA TYR A 277 -6.93 1.15 11.76
C TYR A 277 -8.01 1.59 12.75
N SER A 278 -7.61 1.81 13.99
CA SER A 278 -8.46 2.33 15.06
C SER A 278 -8.39 3.86 15.15
N SER A 279 -9.42 4.49 15.70
CA SER A 279 -9.39 5.93 16.00
C SER A 279 -8.36 6.23 17.11
N PRO A 280 -7.58 7.33 17.05
CA PRO A 280 -7.66 8.44 16.09
C PRO A 280 -6.60 8.38 14.97
N SER A 281 -6.56 7.31 14.17
CA SER A 281 -5.67 7.26 13.01
C SER A 281 -5.88 8.44 12.04
N THR A 282 -4.79 8.90 11.44
CA THR A 282 -4.73 9.95 10.42
C THR A 282 -3.77 9.54 9.31
N GLU A 283 -3.63 10.38 8.28
CA GLU A 283 -2.70 10.16 7.16
C GLU A 283 -1.21 10.13 7.57
N SER A 284 -0.87 10.45 8.82
CA SER A 284 0.52 10.51 9.30
C SER A 284 0.72 9.98 10.73
N ASP A 285 -0.32 9.38 11.32
CA ASP A 285 -0.29 8.86 12.68
C ASP A 285 -1.26 7.68 12.79
N TYR A 286 -0.76 6.49 13.13
CA TYR A 286 -1.50 5.25 12.89
C TYR A 286 -1.67 4.41 14.15
N TRP A 287 -2.91 4.03 14.41
CA TRP A 287 -3.29 3.08 15.46
C TRP A 287 -3.81 1.81 14.82
N PHE A 288 -3.09 0.69 14.95
CA PHE A 288 -3.41 -0.58 14.30
C PHE A 288 -4.14 -1.51 15.24
N ASN A 289 -5.30 -2.04 14.82
CA ASN A 289 -6.02 -3.08 15.54
C ASN A 289 -5.32 -4.44 15.36
N LEU A 290 -4.78 -5.01 16.44
CA LEU A 290 -4.04 -6.27 16.45
C LEU A 290 -4.88 -7.50 16.81
N ASN A 291 -6.20 -7.36 16.87
CA ASN A 291 -7.11 -8.47 17.14
C ASN A 291 -8.47 -8.32 16.44
N SER A 292 -8.48 -7.72 15.23
CA SER A 292 -9.67 -7.74 14.38
C SER A 292 -10.06 -9.18 14.08
N ARG A 293 -11.36 -9.46 14.05
CA ARG A 293 -11.93 -10.80 13.81
C ARG A 293 -12.41 -11.00 12.38
N ILE A 294 -12.19 -10.00 11.53
CA ILE A 294 -12.54 -10.05 10.11
C ILE A 294 -11.41 -10.71 9.33
N SER A 295 -11.78 -11.42 8.26
CA SER A 295 -10.84 -11.89 7.25
C SER A 295 -10.66 -10.80 6.20
N LEU A 296 -9.42 -10.36 6.00
CA LEU A 296 -9.02 -9.45 4.93
C LEU A 296 -7.73 -9.95 4.30
N SER A 297 -7.46 -9.60 3.05
CA SER A 297 -6.19 -9.92 2.37
C SER A 297 -4.96 -9.41 3.11
N LEU A 298 -5.10 -8.27 3.82
CA LEU A 298 -4.06 -7.67 4.65
C LEU A 298 -3.78 -8.43 5.96
N LEU A 299 -4.58 -9.45 6.29
CA LEU A 299 -4.47 -10.25 7.52
C LEU A 299 -4.16 -11.72 7.20
N PRO A 300 -2.98 -12.04 6.63
CA PRO A 300 -2.63 -13.40 6.24
C PRO A 300 -2.51 -14.37 7.44
N ILE A 301 -2.29 -13.85 8.65
CA ILE A 301 -2.27 -14.64 9.89
C ILE A 301 -3.18 -13.97 10.91
N ASN A 302 -4.19 -14.70 11.36
CA ASN A 302 -5.10 -14.28 12.41
C ASN A 302 -5.61 -15.49 13.19
N ILE A 303 -4.87 -15.89 14.20
CA ILE A 303 -5.21 -17.01 15.10
C ILE A 303 -5.39 -16.51 16.55
N TRP A 304 -5.76 -15.24 16.71
CA TRP A 304 -5.95 -14.61 18.03
C TRP A 304 -6.94 -15.39 18.91
N ASP A 305 -8.06 -15.83 18.31
CA ASP A 305 -9.12 -16.56 19.00
C ASP A 305 -8.74 -18.02 19.31
N ASP A 306 -7.63 -18.55 18.76
CA ASP A 306 -7.11 -19.90 19.06
C ASP A 306 -6.23 -19.93 20.33
N ILE A 307 -5.85 -18.75 20.85
CA ILE A 307 -4.99 -18.64 22.02
C ILE A 307 -5.79 -18.83 23.31
N ASP A 308 -5.34 -19.74 24.18
CA ASP A 308 -5.91 -19.88 25.52
C ASP A 308 -5.46 -18.73 26.42
N TRP A 309 -6.33 -17.76 26.62
CA TRP A 309 -6.05 -16.57 27.42
C TRP A 309 -6.25 -16.72 28.94
N THR A 310 -6.45 -17.95 29.45
CA THR A 310 -6.71 -18.20 30.88
C THR A 310 -5.61 -17.68 31.80
N ASN A 311 -4.35 -17.76 31.36
CA ASN A 311 -3.19 -17.30 32.11
C ASN A 311 -2.53 -16.09 31.44
N PRO A 312 -1.87 -15.19 32.19
CA PRO A 312 -1.11 -14.09 31.61
C PRO A 312 0.01 -14.58 30.69
N ARG A 313 0.06 -14.05 29.46
CA ARG A 313 1.03 -14.45 28.43
C ARG A 313 2.01 -13.34 28.09
N ASP A 314 3.26 -13.71 27.82
CA ASP A 314 4.24 -12.80 27.23
C ASP A 314 3.96 -12.63 25.74
N ALA A 315 4.05 -11.39 25.28
CA ALA A 315 3.81 -11.00 23.90
C ALA A 315 4.88 -10.05 23.40
N ARG A 316 5.06 -10.03 22.08
CA ARG A 316 6.00 -9.15 21.39
C ARG A 316 5.40 -8.66 20.10
N VAL A 317 5.42 -7.36 19.87
CA VAL A 317 5.16 -6.79 18.55
C VAL A 317 6.46 -6.59 17.81
N VAL A 318 6.47 -6.89 16.52
CA VAL A 318 7.56 -6.57 15.60
C VAL A 318 6.97 -5.79 14.44
N VAL A 319 7.53 -4.61 14.18
CA VAL A 319 7.10 -3.72 13.11
C VAL A 319 8.25 -3.56 12.13
N ARG A 320 7.96 -3.66 10.83
CA ARG A 320 8.96 -3.51 9.77
C ARG A 320 8.54 -2.50 8.74
N ASP A 321 9.51 -1.76 8.23
CA ASP A 321 9.32 -0.92 7.05
C ASP A 321 9.60 -1.68 5.74
N HIS A 322 9.51 -0.95 4.63
CA HIS A 322 9.80 -1.49 3.31
C HIS A 322 11.31 -1.68 3.05
N TRP A 323 12.15 -0.89 3.71
CA TRP A 323 13.59 -0.77 3.46
C TRP A 323 14.44 -1.68 4.35
N GLY A 324 13.81 -2.55 5.13
CA GLY A 324 14.47 -3.59 5.92
C GLY A 324 14.81 -3.17 7.35
N ASN A 325 14.37 -2.00 7.81
CA ASN A 325 14.47 -1.64 9.21
C ASN A 325 13.30 -2.24 10.00
N GLU A 326 13.59 -2.61 11.24
CA GLU A 326 12.59 -3.17 12.15
C GLU A 326 12.76 -2.63 13.56
N ALA A 327 11.67 -2.61 14.31
CA ALA A 327 11.65 -2.38 15.73
C ALA A 327 10.77 -3.44 16.40
N SER A 328 11.04 -3.74 17.67
CA SER A 328 10.20 -4.65 18.44
C SER A 328 10.02 -4.15 19.88
N LYS A 329 8.88 -4.54 20.48
CA LYS A 329 8.57 -4.25 21.88
C LYS A 329 7.91 -5.46 22.53
N ASP A 330 8.41 -5.82 23.70
CA ASP A 330 7.82 -6.85 24.54
C ASP A 330 6.80 -6.23 25.51
N PHE A 331 5.77 -7.01 25.84
CA PHE A 331 4.75 -6.69 26.83
C PHE A 331 4.14 -7.98 27.38
N ARG A 332 3.22 -7.85 28.33
CA ARG A 332 2.46 -8.96 28.88
C ARG A 332 0.97 -8.68 28.73
N ILE A 333 0.19 -9.69 28.36
CA ILE A 333 -1.27 -9.60 28.26
C ILE A 333 -1.91 -10.35 29.43
N VAL A 334 -2.84 -9.68 30.11
CA VAL A 334 -3.67 -10.24 31.19
C VAL A 334 -5.13 -10.07 30.80
N MET A 335 -5.84 -11.19 30.63
CA MET A 335 -7.26 -11.18 30.31
C MET A 335 -8.09 -11.15 31.59
N ARG A 336 -8.84 -10.07 31.76
CA ARG A 336 -9.78 -9.87 32.86
C ARG A 336 -11.11 -10.55 32.53
N ARG A 337 -11.72 -11.12 33.57
CA ARG A 337 -13.05 -11.74 33.49
C ARG A 337 -14.15 -10.71 33.35
#